data_AF-A0A0N4ZX91-F1
#
_entry.id   AF-A0A0N4ZX91-F1
#
_cell.length_a   1.000
_cell.length_b   1.000
_cell.length_c   1.000
_cell.angle_alpha   90.00
_cell.angle_beta   90.00
_cell.angle_gamma   90.00
#
_symmetry.space_group_name_H-M   'P 1'
#
loop_
_entity.id
_entity.type
_entity.pdbx_description
1 polymer ?
#
loop_
_entity_poly.entity_id
_entity_poly.type
_entity_poly.pdbx_seq_one_letter_code
_entity_poly.pdbx_strand_id
1 'polypeptide(L)'
;MHPYFQLYYSILDDGWHYSKDYGYWNIAWQMENKTVSIELLIAFILNVIITVRIIYIKKRYEQGIINFLSCFVLEVCWLYMSDWFPPSPFTAAILNYFWILYSGNSTITDIILLKDIRNQIKRIFSCRKIKKISVNVVYNDIQRKITHRPEVVD
;
A
#
# COMPACT_ATOMS: atom_id res chain seq x y z
N MET A 1 -25.71 -33.32 -7.77
CA MET A 1 -24.73 -33.83 -6.78
C MET A 1 -23.89 -32.65 -6.34
N HIS A 2 -24.17 -32.08 -5.16
CA HIS A 2 -23.41 -30.94 -4.64
C HIS A 2 -22.18 -31.52 -3.93
N PRO A 3 -20.93 -31.07 -4.21
CA PRO A 3 -19.77 -31.57 -3.50
C PRO A 3 -19.89 -31.28 -2.00
N TYR A 4 -19.59 -32.28 -1.17
CA TYR A 4 -19.61 -32.21 0.31
C TYR A 4 -18.60 -31.21 0.91
N PHE A 5 -17.75 -30.61 0.08
CA PHE A 5 -16.78 -29.61 0.50
C PHE A 5 -16.67 -28.55 -0.60
N GLN A 6 -17.11 -27.33 -0.29
CA GLN A 6 -17.02 -26.20 -1.21
C GLN A 6 -16.50 -24.96 -0.50
N LEU A 7 -15.61 -24.23 -1.19
CA LEU A 7 -15.19 -22.89 -0.81
C LEU A 7 -16.21 -21.91 -1.40
N TYR A 8 -16.81 -21.06 -0.57
CA TYR A 8 -17.71 -20.01 -1.01
C TYR A 8 -17.24 -18.64 -0.50
N TYR A 9 -17.51 -17.61 -1.29
CA TYR A 9 -17.18 -16.24 -0.92
C TYR A 9 -18.34 -15.63 -0.11
N SER A 10 -18.06 -15.19 1.12
CA SER A 10 -19.01 -14.43 1.94
C SER A 10 -18.83 -12.95 1.65
N ILE A 11 -19.87 -12.33 1.09
CA ILE A 11 -19.89 -10.87 0.86
C ILE A 11 -19.97 -10.11 2.21
N LEU A 12 -20.52 -10.73 3.25
CA LEU A 12 -20.70 -10.09 4.56
C LEU A 12 -19.37 -9.84 5.26
N ASP A 13 -18.43 -10.76 5.09
CA ASP A 13 -17.15 -10.78 5.81
C ASP A 13 -15.96 -10.50 4.87
N ASP A 14 -16.26 -10.26 3.58
CA ASP A 14 -15.31 -10.09 2.47
C ASP A 14 -14.24 -11.19 2.44
N GLY A 15 -14.67 -12.44 2.65
CA GLY A 15 -13.80 -13.57 2.94
C GLY A 15 -14.25 -14.87 2.33
N TRP A 16 -13.29 -15.79 2.11
CA TRP A 16 -13.57 -17.16 1.68
C TRP A 16 -13.87 -18.04 2.89
N HIS A 17 -14.97 -18.79 2.83
CA HIS A 17 -15.37 -19.74 3.86
C HIS A 17 -15.56 -21.12 3.23
N TYR A 18 -15.22 -22.18 3.95
CA TYR A 18 -15.63 -23.54 3.59
C TYR A 18 -17.07 -23.84 4.06
N SER A 19 -17.81 -24.62 3.28
CA SER A 19 -19.09 -25.17 3.75
C SER A 19 -18.85 -26.04 4.98
N LYS A 20 -19.49 -25.71 6.11
CA LYS A 20 -19.37 -26.42 7.39
C LYS A 20 -19.98 -27.83 7.30
N ASP A 21 -19.29 -28.77 6.65
CA ASP A 21 -19.47 -30.19 6.95
C ASP A 21 -18.50 -30.56 8.08
N TYR A 22 -19.08 -31.04 9.19
CA TYR A 22 -18.49 -31.05 10.54
C TYR A 22 -17.17 -31.84 10.71
N GLY A 23 -16.73 -32.61 9.73
CA GLY A 23 -15.51 -33.42 9.81
C GLY A 23 -14.26 -32.81 9.19
N TYR A 24 -14.38 -32.09 8.07
CA TYR A 24 -13.23 -31.71 7.24
C TYR A 24 -12.78 -30.26 7.40
N TRP A 25 -13.61 -29.39 8.00
CA TRP A 25 -13.29 -27.98 8.25
C TRP A 25 -11.99 -27.81 9.06
N ASN A 26 -11.82 -28.59 10.13
CA ASN A 26 -10.62 -28.50 10.98
C ASN A 26 -9.33 -28.85 10.22
N ILE A 27 -9.40 -29.79 9.28
CA ILE A 27 -8.24 -30.21 8.50
C ILE A 27 -7.87 -29.10 7.52
N ALA A 28 -8.85 -28.53 6.82
CA ALA A 28 -8.63 -27.42 5.89
C ALA A 28 -8.04 -26.20 6.59
N TRP A 29 -8.62 -25.79 7.73
CA TRP A 29 -8.12 -24.68 8.53
C TRP A 29 -6.68 -24.90 9.03
N GLN A 30 -6.36 -26.13 9.49
CA GLN A 30 -4.99 -26.46 9.89
C GLN A 30 -4.01 -26.44 8.71
N MET A 31 -4.41 -26.91 7.54
CA MET A 31 -3.57 -26.87 6.33
C MET A 31 -3.30 -25.43 5.89
N GLU A 32 -4.32 -24.59 5.87
CA GLU A 32 -4.20 -23.18 5.50
C GLU A 32 -3.23 -22.45 6.45
N ASN A 33 -3.45 -22.54 7.76
CA ASN A 33 -2.56 -21.91 8.74
C ASN A 33 -1.12 -22.42 8.67
N LYS A 34 -0.91 -23.72 8.48
CA LYS A 34 0.44 -24.28 8.33
C LYS A 34 1.12 -23.79 7.05
N THR A 35 0.37 -23.70 5.95
CA THR A 35 0.90 -23.23 4.66
C THR A 35 1.30 -21.77 4.76
N VAL A 36 0.41 -20.92 5.30
CA VAL A 36 0.69 -19.49 5.54
C VAL A 36 1.89 -19.32 6.45
N SER A 37 1.98 -20.09 7.55
CA SER A 37 3.12 -20.03 8.47
C SER A 37 4.45 -20.40 7.80
N ILE A 38 4.45 -21.42 6.93
CA ILE A 38 5.65 -21.83 6.17
C ILE A 38 6.04 -20.74 5.17
N GLU A 39 5.07 -20.17 4.45
CA GLU A 39 5.31 -19.10 3.50
C GLU A 39 5.87 -17.85 4.21
N LEU A 40 5.34 -17.50 5.38
CA LEU A 40 5.82 -16.41 6.21
C LEU A 40 7.26 -16.65 6.69
N LEU A 41 7.59 -17.89 7.07
CA LEU A 41 8.95 -18.28 7.47
C LEU A 41 9.94 -18.16 6.31
N ILE A 42 9.55 -18.60 5.11
CA ILE A 42 10.38 -18.47 3.90
C ILE A 42 10.58 -16.98 3.57
N ALA A 43 9.51 -16.19 3.60
CA ALA A 43 9.57 -14.74 3.37
C ALA A 43 10.48 -14.06 4.41
N PHE A 44 10.42 -14.48 5.67
CA PHE A 44 11.30 -14.00 6.74
C PHE A 44 12.78 -14.27 6.44
N ILE A 45 13.12 -15.51 6.06
CA ILE A 45 14.50 -15.89 5.72
C ILE A 45 15.01 -15.04 4.55
N LEU A 46 14.22 -14.90 3.48
CA LEU A 46 14.58 -14.07 2.33
C LEU A 46 14.78 -12.60 2.73
N ASN A 47 13.91 -12.06 3.59
CA ASN A 47 14.00 -10.69 4.06
C ASN A 47 15.26 -10.46 4.90
N VAL A 48 15.63 -11.42 5.77
CA VAL A 48 16.89 -11.37 6.51
C VAL A 48 18.09 -11.36 5.55
N ILE A 49 18.11 -12.23 4.53
CA ILE A 49 19.19 -12.27 3.53
C ILE A 49 19.31 -10.93 2.78
N ILE A 50 18.18 -10.38 2.33
CA ILE A 50 18.14 -9.09 1.63
C ILE A 50 18.62 -7.97 2.57
N THR A 51 18.18 -7.96 3.83
CA THR A 51 18.57 -6.98 4.83
C THR A 51 20.06 -7.05 5.13
N VAL A 52 20.63 -8.24 5.33
CA VAL A 52 22.08 -8.44 5.51
C VAL A 52 22.85 -7.92 4.30
N ARG A 53 22.37 -8.20 3.09
CA ARG A 53 22.99 -7.70 1.85
C ARG A 53 22.92 -6.17 1.74
N ILE A 54 21.81 -5.55 2.16
CA ILE A 54 21.63 -4.09 2.19
C ILE A 54 22.54 -3.45 3.25
N ILE A 55 22.65 -4.05 4.44
CA ILE A 55 23.57 -3.62 5.51
C ILE A 55 25.01 -3.65 5.00
N TYR A 56 25.40 -4.72 4.30
CA TYR A 56 26.73 -4.85 3.70
C TYR A 56 27.00 -3.75 2.65
N ILE A 57 25.96 -3.29 1.94
CA ILE A 57 26.05 -2.23 0.93
C ILE A 57 25.97 -0.81 1.55
N LYS A 58 25.85 -0.67 2.88
CA LYS A 58 25.89 0.61 3.63
C LYS A 58 24.93 1.68 3.11
N LYS A 59 23.73 1.31 2.64
CA LYS A 59 22.69 2.27 2.28
C LYS A 59 21.34 1.83 2.83
N ARG A 60 20.95 2.47 3.94
CA ARG A 60 19.58 2.62 4.46
C ARG A 60 18.89 1.32 4.88
N TYR A 61 19.17 0.91 6.12
CA TYR A 61 18.58 -0.23 6.82
C TYR A 61 17.24 0.08 7.51
N GLU A 62 16.94 1.36 7.75
CA GLU A 62 15.78 1.79 8.54
C GLU A 62 14.44 1.34 7.93
N GLN A 63 14.34 1.30 6.61
CA GLN A 63 13.10 0.92 5.92
C GLN A 63 12.80 -0.57 6.03
N GLY A 64 13.81 -1.44 5.93
CA GLY A 64 13.64 -2.88 6.09
C GLY A 64 13.17 -3.24 7.50
N ILE A 65 13.73 -2.57 8.51
CA ILE A 65 13.34 -2.75 9.92
C ILE A 65 11.89 -2.31 10.15
N ILE A 66 11.48 -1.14 9.63
CA ILE A 66 10.11 -0.63 9.79
C ILE A 66 9.09 -1.54 9.09
N ASN A 67 9.41 -2.03 7.88
CA ASN A 67 8.55 -2.98 7.17
C ASN A 67 8.43 -4.31 7.92
N PHE A 68 9.54 -4.83 8.43
CA PHE A 68 9.53 -6.06 9.22
C PHE A 68 8.69 -5.92 10.50
N LEU A 69 8.90 -4.86 11.28
CA LEU A 69 8.12 -4.58 12.48
C LEU A 69 6.62 -4.43 12.18
N SER A 70 6.29 -3.75 11.09
CA SER A 70 4.89 -3.56 10.68
C SER A 70 4.22 -4.88 10.26
N CYS A 71 4.97 -5.74 9.55
CA CYS A 71 4.52 -7.08 9.18
C CYS A 71 4.29 -7.96 10.42
N PHE A 72 5.24 -7.94 11.36
CA PHE A 72 5.16 -8.71 12.59
C PHE A 72 3.97 -8.30 13.45
N VAL A 73 3.73 -7.00 13.61
CA VAL A 73 2.58 -6.48 14.37
C VAL A 73 1.27 -6.92 13.71
N LEU A 74 1.16 -6.84 12.38
CA LEU A 74 -0.02 -7.30 11.66
C LEU A 74 -0.31 -8.79 11.88
N GLU A 75 0.73 -9.62 11.83
CA GLU A 75 0.59 -11.06 12.04
C GLU A 75 0.14 -11.39 13.46
N VAL A 76 0.73 -10.73 14.46
CA VAL A 76 0.31 -10.85 15.86
C VAL A 76 -1.13 -10.41 16.04
N CYS A 77 -1.53 -9.30 15.41
CA CYS A 77 -2.93 -8.88 15.40
C CYS A 77 -3.81 -9.93 14.73
N TRP A 78 -3.42 -10.50 13.58
CA TRP A 78 -4.22 -11.53 12.91
C TRP A 78 -4.44 -12.77 13.78
N LEU A 79 -3.43 -13.17 14.54
CA LEU A 79 -3.46 -14.38 15.36
C LEU A 79 -4.23 -14.21 16.67
N TYR A 80 -4.05 -13.08 17.37
CA TYR A 80 -4.52 -12.92 18.75
C TYR A 80 -5.70 -11.94 18.89
N MET A 81 -6.09 -11.22 17.85
CA MET A 81 -7.14 -10.20 17.95
C MET A 81 -8.52 -10.78 18.25
N SER A 82 -8.80 -12.03 17.88
CA SER A 82 -10.02 -12.75 18.30
C SER A 82 -10.04 -13.12 19.78
N ASP A 83 -8.88 -13.28 20.40
CA ASP A 83 -8.75 -13.62 21.82
C ASP A 83 -8.77 -12.36 22.69
N TRP A 84 -8.24 -11.24 22.19
CA TRP A 84 -8.19 -9.97 22.90
C TRP A 84 -9.48 -9.17 22.82
N PHE A 85 -10.23 -9.31 21.72
CA PHE A 85 -11.46 -8.57 21.49
C PHE A 85 -12.62 -9.50 21.18
N PRO A 86 -13.84 -9.20 21.67
CA PRO A 86 -15.01 -9.97 21.31
C PRO A 86 -15.22 -9.94 19.78
N PRO A 87 -15.70 -11.05 19.19
CA PRO A 87 -15.95 -11.13 17.76
C PRO A 87 -16.97 -10.06 17.37
N SER A 88 -16.51 -9.06 16.62
CA SER A 88 -17.33 -7.97 16.12
C SER A 88 -16.91 -7.65 14.68
N PRO A 89 -17.84 -7.19 13.84
CA PRO A 89 -17.50 -6.76 12.48
C PRO A 89 -16.49 -5.59 12.47
N PHE A 90 -16.45 -4.80 13.55
CA PHE A 90 -15.48 -3.71 13.71
C PHE A 90 -14.05 -4.23 13.90
N THR A 91 -13.88 -5.37 14.57
CA THR A 91 -12.57 -6.00 14.80
C THR A 91 -11.93 -6.40 13.46
N ALA A 92 -12.69 -7.04 12.57
CA ALA A 92 -12.23 -7.39 11.23
C ALA A 92 -11.93 -6.15 10.37
N ALA A 93 -12.80 -5.12 10.44
CA ALA A 93 -12.60 -3.87 9.71
C ALA A 93 -11.30 -3.15 10.11
N ILE A 94 -11.00 -3.06 11.41
CA ILE A 94 -9.76 -2.46 11.92
C ILE A 94 -8.53 -3.20 11.38
N LEU A 95 -8.57 -4.53 11.39
CA LEU A 95 -7.50 -5.39 10.90
C LEU A 95 -7.23 -5.14 9.40
N ASN A 96 -8.29 -5.02 8.60
CA ASN A 96 -8.22 -4.69 7.18
C ASN A 96 -7.64 -3.29 6.95
N TYR A 97 -7.98 -2.29 7.77
CA TYR A 97 -7.36 -0.96 7.67
C TYR A 97 -5.86 -0.99 7.99
N PHE A 98 -5.42 -1.76 8.99
CA PHE A 98 -4.00 -1.95 9.27
C PHE A 98 -3.27 -2.61 8.10
N TRP A 99 -3.88 -3.59 7.45
CA TRP A 99 -3.33 -4.25 6.26
C TRP A 99 -3.19 -3.28 5.07
N ILE A 100 -4.18 -2.43 4.82
CA ILE A 100 -4.11 -1.37 3.80
C ILE A 100 -2.99 -0.37 4.12
N LEU A 101 -2.86 0.04 5.38
CA LEU A 101 -1.79 0.95 5.80
C LEU A 101 -0.41 0.32 5.63
N TYR A 102 -0.23 -0.95 5.96
CA TYR A 102 1.02 -1.67 5.79
C TYR A 102 1.40 -1.85 4.32
N SER A 103 0.46 -2.29 3.47
CA SER A 103 0.69 -2.43 2.03
C SER A 103 1.00 -1.08 1.37
N GLY A 104 0.35 0.00 1.83
CA GLY A 104 0.65 1.37 1.44
C GLY A 104 2.00 1.89 1.96
N ASN A 105 2.45 1.43 3.12
CA ASN A 105 3.66 1.91 3.78
C ASN A 105 4.90 1.66 2.92
N SER A 106 4.99 0.49 2.28
CA SER A 106 6.11 0.17 1.37
C SER A 106 6.20 1.19 0.23
N THR A 107 5.05 1.52 -0.38
CA THR A 107 4.96 2.46 -1.51
C THR A 107 5.27 3.89 -1.08
N ILE A 108 4.72 4.34 0.05
CA ILE A 108 4.95 5.70 0.58
C ILE A 108 6.43 5.87 0.96
N THR A 109 6.99 4.87 1.63
CA THR A 109 8.37 4.93 2.11
C THR A 109 9.36 4.90 0.94
N ASP A 110 9.07 4.14 -0.12
CA ASP A 110 9.84 4.15 -1.37
C ASP A 110 9.78 5.52 -2.07
N ILE A 111 8.60 6.14 -2.17
CA ILE A 111 8.46 7.48 -2.75
C ILE A 111 9.27 8.54 -1.97
N ILE A 112 9.31 8.44 -0.64
CA ILE A 112 10.02 9.38 0.23
C ILE A 112 11.54 9.14 0.20
N LEU A 113 11.97 7.88 0.15
CA LEU A 113 13.40 7.53 0.24
C LEU A 113 14.11 7.56 -1.11
N LEU A 114 13.49 7.13 -2.21
CA LEU A 114 14.12 7.16 -3.53
C LEU A 114 14.30 8.60 -4.01
N LYS A 115 15.56 9.07 -3.95
CA LYS A 115 15.96 10.41 -4.40
C LYS A 115 15.60 10.62 -5.87
N ASP A 116 15.66 9.58 -6.69
CA ASP A 116 15.31 9.63 -8.11
C ASP A 116 13.82 9.87 -8.32
N ILE A 117 12.95 9.16 -7.59
CA ILE A 117 11.50 9.39 -7.62
C ILE A 117 11.20 10.82 -7.16
N ARG A 118 11.82 11.29 -6.07
CA ARG A 118 11.65 12.67 -5.59
C ARG A 118 12.10 13.71 -6.60
N ASN A 119 13.20 13.46 -7.31
CA ASN A 119 13.70 14.35 -8.35
C ASN A 119 12.75 14.37 -9.56
N GLN A 120 12.19 13.22 -9.96
CA GLN A 120 11.18 13.15 -11.01
C GLN A 120 9.88 13.87 -10.61
N ILE A 121 9.40 13.66 -9.38
CA ILE A 121 8.23 14.37 -8.83
C ILE A 121 8.49 15.88 -8.86
N LYS A 122 9.64 16.33 -8.31
CA LYS A 122 10.04 17.75 -8.36
C LYS A 122 10.06 18.30 -9.77
N ARG A 123 10.53 17.52 -10.76
CA ARG A 123 10.57 17.90 -12.18
C ARG A 123 9.16 18.04 -12.76
N ILE A 124 8.24 17.12 -12.45
CA ILE A 124 6.83 17.20 -12.87
C ILE A 124 6.17 18.46 -12.28
N PHE A 125 6.41 18.73 -10.99
CA PHE A 125 5.86 19.91 -10.32
C PHE A 125 6.52 21.23 -10.76
N SER A 126 7.82 21.24 -11.10
CA SER A 126 8.51 22.43 -11.59
C SER A 126 8.11 22.77 -13.04
N CYS A 127 7.90 21.78 -13.91
CA CYS A 127 7.36 21.99 -15.26
C CYS A 127 5.95 22.61 -15.24
N ARG A 128 5.13 22.32 -14.22
CA ARG A 128 3.82 22.98 -14.03
C ARG A 128 3.97 24.48 -13.67
N LYS A 129 5.01 24.86 -12.92
CA LYS A 129 5.28 26.29 -12.63
C LYS A 129 5.73 27.05 -13.89
N ILE A 130 6.57 26.44 -14.73
CA ILE A 130 7.09 27.07 -15.95
C ILE A 130 5.97 27.31 -16.98
N LYS A 131 5.06 26.34 -17.19
CA LYS A 131 3.89 26.54 -18.09
C LYS A 131 2.94 27.64 -17.61
N LYS A 132 2.77 27.81 -16.30
CA LYS A 132 1.86 28.84 -15.76
C LYS A 132 2.45 30.26 -15.92
N ILE A 133 3.77 30.40 -15.86
CA ILE A 133 4.47 31.67 -16.07
C ILE A 133 4.44 32.06 -17.56
N SER A 134 4.70 31.13 -18.47
CA SER A 134 4.71 31.44 -19.92
C SER A 134 3.33 31.91 -20.42
N VAL A 135 2.23 31.36 -19.90
CA VAL A 135 0.87 31.77 -20.29
C VAL A 135 0.54 33.18 -19.78
N ASN A 136 0.91 33.51 -18.54
CA ASN A 136 0.70 34.86 -17.99
C ASN A 136 1.53 35.93 -18.71
N VAL A 137 2.77 35.60 -19.11
CA VAL A 137 3.62 36.54 -19.86
C VAL A 137 3.03 36.83 -21.24
N VAL A 138 2.59 35.79 -21.97
CA VAL A 138 1.94 35.95 -23.29
C VAL A 138 0.62 36.73 -23.17
N TYR A 139 -0.18 36.46 -22.16
CA TYR A 139 -1.43 37.19 -21.92
C TYR A 139 -1.21 38.68 -21.65
N ASN A 140 -0.24 39.03 -20.81
CA ASN A 140 0.09 40.41 -20.48
C ASN A 140 0.66 41.18 -21.69
N ASP A 141 1.42 40.51 -22.56
CA ASP A 141 1.97 41.13 -23.76
C ASP A 141 0.89 41.39 -24.83
N ILE A 142 -0.10 40.49 -24.95
CA ILE A 142 -1.29 40.70 -25.78
C ILE A 142 -2.15 41.85 -25.24
N GLN A 143 -2.39 41.88 -23.92
CA GLN A 143 -3.14 42.96 -23.27
C GLN A 143 -2.52 44.34 -23.54
N ARG A 144 -1.20 44.50 -23.37
CA ARG A 144 -0.50 45.77 -23.68
C ARG A 144 -0.66 46.20 -25.13
N LYS A 145 -0.59 45.26 -26.09
CA LYS A 145 -0.79 45.57 -27.51
C LYS A 145 -2.22 46.03 -27.83
N ILE A 146 -3.21 45.56 -27.08
CA ILE A 146 -4.61 45.98 -27.22
C ILE A 146 -4.82 47.37 -26.60
N THR A 147 -4.22 47.67 -25.45
CA THR A 147 -4.42 48.97 -24.76
C THR A 147 -3.72 50.15 -25.44
N HIS A 148 -2.66 49.90 -26.21
CA HIS A 148 -1.93 50.93 -26.95
C HIS A 148 -2.30 51.00 -28.44
N ARG A 149 -3.40 50.37 -28.88
CA ARG A 149 -3.85 50.54 -30.25
C ARG A 149 -4.44 51.96 -30.37
N PRO A 150 -3.83 52.86 -31.18
CA PRO A 150 -4.33 54.22 -31.32
C PRO A 150 -5.73 54.16 -31.90
N GLU A 151 -6.67 54.86 -31.26
CA GLU A 151 -7.99 55.10 -31.83
C GLU A 151 -7.77 55.83 -33.15
N VAL A 152 -8.13 55.17 -34.24
CA VAL A 152 -8.21 55.79 -35.55
C VAL A 152 -9.40 56.72 -35.45
N VAL A 153 -9.11 58.00 -35.20
CA VAL A 153 -10.10 59.07 -35.24
C VAL A 153 -10.34 59.36 -36.72
N ASP A 154 -11.49 58.91 -37.21
CA ASP A 154 -12.00 59.16 -38.57
C ASP A 154 -12.24 60.66 -38.84
#